data_AF-A0A9E2R1J6-F1
#
_entry.id   AF-A0A9E2R1J6-F1
#
_cell.length_a   1.000
_cell.length_b   1.000
_cell.length_c   1.000
_cell.angle_alpha   90.00
_cell.angle_beta   90.00
_cell.angle_gamma   90.00
#
_symmetry.space_group_name_H-M   'P 1'
#
loop_
_entity.id
_entity.type
_entity.pdbx_description
1 polymer ?
#
loop_
_entity_poly.entity_id
_entity_poly.type
_entity_poly.pdbx_seq_one_letter_code
_entity_poly.pdbx_strand_id
1 'polypeptide(L)' 'MPETAAEPAVDRPLEHALEAALDELEPEGRRLVEWFYFERRTQQEIAADLGVTVKSVAGRLDRLRDKLRQRIVRELKNEP' A
#
# COMPACT_ATOMS: atom_id res chain seq x y z
N MET A 1 -2.28 25.43 -18.94
CA MET A 1 -2.88 25.57 -17.61
C MET A 1 -2.86 24.19 -16.98
N PRO A 2 -2.28 23.96 -15.78
CA PRO A 2 -2.51 22.69 -15.11
C PRO A 2 -3.90 22.78 -14.48
N GLU A 3 -4.76 21.89 -14.94
CA GLU A 3 -6.05 21.60 -14.34
C GLU A 3 -5.74 21.02 -12.96
N THR A 4 -5.77 21.86 -11.92
CA THR A 4 -5.95 21.40 -10.54
C THR A 4 -7.31 20.71 -10.54
N ALA A 5 -7.29 19.41 -10.82
CA ALA A 5 -8.38 18.53 -10.48
C ALA A 5 -8.62 18.78 -9.00
N ALA A 6 -9.80 19.32 -8.68
CA ALA A 6 -10.28 19.38 -7.33
C ALA A 6 -10.25 17.94 -6.82
N GLU A 7 -9.19 17.62 -6.09
CA GLU A 7 -9.10 16.39 -5.33
C GLU A 7 -10.37 16.38 -4.49
N PRO A 8 -11.20 15.32 -4.54
CA PRO A 8 -12.29 15.22 -3.58
C PRO A 8 -11.64 15.43 -2.21
N ALA A 9 -12.33 16.04 -1.26
CA ALA A 9 -11.85 16.11 0.12
C ALA A 9 -11.72 14.65 0.61
N VAL A 10 -10.61 14.02 0.24
CA VAL A 10 -10.20 12.72 0.71
C VAL A 10 -10.11 12.94 2.20
N ASP A 11 -10.72 12.02 2.93
CA ASP A 11 -10.86 12.11 4.36
C ASP A 11 -9.45 12.35 4.94
N ARG A 12 -9.13 13.60 5.27
CA ARG A 12 -7.76 14.02 5.65
C ARG A 12 -7.18 13.13 6.76
N PRO A 13 -7.98 12.64 7.73
CA PRO A 13 -7.55 11.62 8.68
C PRO A 13 -7.13 10.29 8.03
N LEU A 14 -7.86 9.81 7.02
CA LEU A 14 -7.56 8.59 6.29
C LEU A 14 -6.27 8.70 5.46
N GLU A 15 -6.06 9.82 4.77
CA GLU A 15 -4.81 10.05 4.03
C GLU A 15 -3.61 10.06 4.96
N HIS A 16 -3.70 10.81 6.05
CA HIS A 16 -2.61 10.88 7.02
C HIS A 16 -2.32 9.51 7.66
N ALA A 17 -3.37 8.75 8.01
CA ALA A 17 -3.24 7.40 8.52
C ALA A 17 -2.63 6.43 7.49
N LEU A 18 -2.97 6.57 6.21
CA LEU A 18 -2.40 5.78 5.13
C LEU A 18 -0.92 6.12 4.92
N GLU A 19 -0.58 7.41 4.93
CA GLU A 19 0.78 7.90 4.73
C GLU A 19 1.70 7.41 5.87
N ALA A 20 1.24 7.53 7.12
CA ALA A 20 1.94 6.97 8.28
C ALA A 20 2.09 5.45 8.19
N ALA A 21 1.05 4.73 7.76
CA ALA A 21 1.12 3.29 7.59
C ALA A 21 2.11 2.88 6.48
N LEU A 22 2.23 3.66 5.40
CA LEU A 22 3.19 3.44 4.32
C LEU A 22 4.63 3.78 4.71
N ASP A 23 4.84 4.73 5.61
CA ASP A 23 6.18 5.06 6.13
C ASP A 23 6.73 3.94 7.04
N GLU A 24 5.85 3.31 7.83
CA GLU A 24 6.22 2.15 8.65
C GLU A 24 6.42 0.85 7.86
N LEU A 25 6.08 0.82 6.56
CA LEU A 25 6.26 -0.37 5.73
C LEU A 25 7.75 -0.64 5.50
N GLU A 26 8.14 -1.90 5.65
CA GLU A 26 9.49 -2.34 5.30
C GLU A 26 9.77 -2.09 3.80
N PRO A 27 11.03 -1.78 3.41
CA PRO A 27 11.37 -1.42 2.03
C PRO A 27 10.94 -2.46 0.99
N GLU A 28 11.03 -3.75 1.33
CA GLU A 28 10.55 -4.84 0.48
C GLU A 28 9.03 -4.80 0.28
N GLY A 29 8.29 -4.42 1.31
CA GLY A 29 6.84 -4.28 1.25
C GLY A 29 6.43 -3.10 0.38
N ARG A 30 7.05 -1.94 0.58
CA ARG A 30 6.77 -0.73 -0.22
C ARG A 30 6.98 -0.98 -1.70
N ARG A 31 8.10 -1.62 -2.06
CA ARG A 31 8.42 -1.96 -3.45
C ARG A 31 7.38 -2.92 -4.07
N LEU A 32 6.85 -3.87 -3.29
CA LEU A 32 5.77 -4.77 -3.71
C LEU A 32 4.46 -4.03 -4.00
N VAL A 33 4.12 -3.03 -3.19
CA VAL A 33 2.95 -2.16 -3.41
C VAL A 33 3.15 -1.31 -4.65
N GLU A 34 4.33 -0.73 -4.83
CA GLU A 34 4.69 0.06 -6.02
C GLU A 34 4.52 -0.76 -7.30
N TRP A 35 5.09 -1.96 -7.35
CA TRP A 35 4.93 -2.84 -8.51
C TRP A 35 3.48 -3.22 -8.80
N PHE A 36 2.70 -3.51 -7.76
CA PHE A 36 1.34 -3.99 -7.95
C PHE A 36 0.33 -2.87 -8.26
N TYR A 37 0.39 -1.75 -7.56
CA TYR A 37 -0.60 -0.67 -7.68
C TYR A 37 -0.18 0.44 -8.64
N PHE A 38 1.11 0.78 -8.70
CA PHE A 38 1.60 1.86 -9.57
C PHE A 38 2.05 1.31 -10.93
N GLU A 39 2.86 0.26 -10.95
CA GLU A 39 3.30 -0.36 -12.22
C GLU A 39 2.29 -1.36 -12.80
N ARG A 40 1.19 -1.66 -12.08
CA ARG A 40 0.14 -2.62 -12.47
C ARG A 40 0.67 -4.02 -12.86
N ARG A 41 1.82 -4.43 -12.32
CA ARG A 41 2.39 -5.76 -12.56
C ARG A 41 1.53 -6.83 -11.91
N THR A 42 1.43 -7.97 -12.57
CA THR A 42 0.76 -9.15 -12.02
C THR A 42 1.63 -9.83 -10.96
N GLN A 43 1.00 -10.62 -10.09
CA GLN A 43 1.73 -11.43 -9.10
C GLN A 43 2.69 -12.42 -9.75
N GLN A 44 2.40 -12.86 -10.99
CA GLN A 44 3.27 -13.76 -11.75
C GLN A 44 4.54 -13.06 -12.23
N GLU A 45 4.42 -11.84 -12.76
CA GLU A 45 5.58 -11.04 -13.19
C GLU A 45 6.46 -10.67 -12.00
N ILE A 46 5.86 -10.25 -10.89
CA ILE A 46 6.59 -9.93 -9.65
C ILE A 46 7.31 -11.18 -9.10
N ALA A 47 6.65 -12.35 -9.16
CA ALA A 47 7.25 -13.60 -8.72
C ALA A 47 8.45 -14.01 -9.59
N ALA A 48 8.34 -13.83 -10.91
CA ALA A 48 9.41 -14.08 -11.85
C ALA A 48 10.61 -13.14 -11.62
N ASP A 49 10.36 -11.85 -11.41
CA ASP A 49 11.39 -10.83 -11.15
C ASP A 49 12.14 -11.10 -9.83
N LEU A 50 11.40 -11.48 -8.79
CA LEU A 50 11.96 -11.80 -7.47
C LEU A 50 12.54 -13.22 -7.34
N GLY A 51 12.34 -14.08 -8.35
CA GLY A 51 12.75 -15.49 -8.29
C GLY A 51 12.03 -16.32 -7.22
N VAL A 52 10.79 -15.94 -6.86
CA VAL A 52 9.97 -16.61 -5.85
C VAL A 52 8.70 -17.22 -6.46
N THR A 53 7.94 -17.97 -5.67
CA THR A 53 6.65 -18.48 -6.13
C THR A 53 5.56 -17.40 -6.06
N VAL A 54 4.60 -17.46 -6.97
CA VAL A 54 3.40 -16.58 -6.98
C VAL A 54 2.67 -16.60 -5.63
N LYS A 55 2.60 -17.78 -4.99
CA LYS A 55 2.01 -17.95 -3.66
C LYS A 55 2.76 -17.16 -2.57
N SER A 56 4.08 -17.04 -2.69
CA SER A 56 4.89 -16.22 -1.78
C SER A 56 4.59 -14.73 -1.98
N VAL A 57 4.46 -14.27 -3.23
CA VAL A 57 4.06 -12.90 -3.56
C VAL A 57 2.65 -12.59 -3.02
N ALA A 58 1.68 -13.48 -3.25
CA ALA A 58 0.32 -13.35 -2.72
C ALA A 58 0.33 -13.24 -1.19
N GLY A 59 1.03 -14.14 -0.50
CA GLY A 59 1.14 -14.08 0.97
C GLY A 59 1.83 -12.82 1.50
N ARG A 60 2.83 -12.28 0.78
CA ARG A 60 3.45 -10.99 1.12
C ARG A 60 2.48 -9.84 0.95
N LEU A 61 1.72 -9.80 -0.16
CA LEU A 61 0.70 -8.78 -0.41
C LEU A 61 -0.44 -8.83 0.61
N ASP A 62 -0.91 -10.02 0.98
CA ASP A 62 -1.95 -10.18 2.01
C ASP A 62 -1.47 -9.65 3.36
N ARG A 63 -0.28 -10.08 3.83
CA ARG A 63 0.30 -9.59 5.09
C ARG A 63 0.48 -8.08 5.08
N LEU A 64 0.91 -7.53 3.95
CA LEU A 64 1.11 -6.10 3.79
C LEU A 64 -0.23 -5.35 3.86
N ARG A 65 -1.26 -5.84 3.17
CA ARG A 65 -2.61 -5.28 3.22
C ARG A 65 -3.19 -5.34 4.64
N ASP A 66 -2.99 -6.44 5.34
CA ASP A 66 -3.40 -6.59 6.74
C ASP A 66 -2.67 -5.62 7.65
N LYS A 67 -1.34 -5.48 7.50
CA LYS A 67 -0.55 -4.49 8.25
C LYS A 67 -1.07 -3.06 7.99
N LEU A 68 -1.23 -2.68 6.73
CA LEU A 68 -1.78 -1.36 6.35
C LEU A 68 -3.15 -1.13 6.95
N ARG A 69 -4.08 -2.09 6.80
CA ARG A 69 -5.43 -1.99 7.37
C ARG A 69 -5.40 -1.83 8.88
N GLN A 70 -4.65 -2.67 9.59
CA GLN A 70 -4.58 -2.60 11.06
C GLN A 70 -4.03 -1.26 11.53
N ARG A 71 -3.04 -0.71 10.82
CA ARG A 71 -2.48 0.61 11.13
C ARG A 71 -3.44 1.74 10.85
N ILE A 72 -4.06 1.77 9.67
CA ILE A 72 -5.07 2.77 9.33
C ILE A 72 -6.22 2.74 10.34
N VAL A 73 -6.73 1.55 10.67
CA VAL A 73 -7.80 1.42 11.68
C VAL A 73 -7.34 1.87 13.06
N ARG A 74 -6.09 1.62 13.44
CA ARG A 74 -5.54 2.09 14.73
C ARG A 74 -5.43 3.60 14.77
N GLU A 75 -4.90 4.22 13.73
CA GLU A 75 -4.75 5.68 13.62
C GLU A 75 -6.12 6.37 13.61
N LEU A 76 -7.07 5.86 12.84
CA LEU A 76 -8.44 6.39 12.81
C LEU A 76 -9.20 6.19 14.13
N LYS A 77 -8.88 5.15 14.91
CA LYS A 77 -9.46 4.92 16.24
C LYS A 77 -8.78 5.72 17.35
N ASN A 78 -7.58 6.23 17.10
CA ASN A 78 -6.81 7.06 18.03
C ASN A 78 -7.14 8.56 17.90
N GLU A 79 -8.27 8.90 17.27
CA GLU A 79 -8.77 10.27 17.26
C GLU A 79 -9.08 10.73 18.71
N PRO A 80 -8.55 11.88 19.16
CA PRO A 80 -8.65 12.36 20.54
C PRO A 80 -10.07 12.76 20.97
#